data_AF-A0A7C2Q7G2-F1
#
_entry.id   AF-A0A7C2Q7G2-F1
#
_cell.length_a   1.000
_cell.length_b   1.000
_cell.length_c   1.000
_cell.angle_alpha   90.00
_cell.angle_beta   90.00
_cell.angle_gamma   90.00
#
_symmetry.space_group_name_H-M   'P 1'
#
loop_
_entity.id
_entity.type
_entity.pdbx_description
1 polymer ?
#
loop_
_entity_poly.entity_id
_entity_poly.type
_entity_poly.pdbx_seq_one_letter_code
_entity_poly.pdbx_strand_id
1 'polypeptide(L)'
;MVSMGGSVYVVHFAHKGKHYYGLLATYRDYYKYYGVPLLYYVEVDEPLKGKYLAIKVDESGERVEGTEGVRPGWICIPVVNLERKPGFVEVE
;
A
#
# COMPACT_ATOMS: atom_id res chain seq x y z
N MET A 1 -5.66 -15.93 -3.38
CA MET A 1 -6.85 -15.06 -3.34
C MET A 1 -6.48 -13.77 -4.07
N VAL A 2 -6.60 -13.79 -5.41
CA VAL A 2 -6.43 -12.58 -6.22
C VAL A 2 -7.72 -11.77 -6.04
N SER A 3 -7.57 -10.49 -5.71
CA SER A 3 -8.64 -9.58 -5.33
C SER A 3 -9.88 -9.71 -6.20
N MET A 4 -11.00 -10.07 -5.59
CA MET A 4 -12.32 -10.01 -6.22
C MET A 4 -12.67 -8.54 -6.51
N GLY A 5 -12.39 -8.09 -7.74
CA GLY A 5 -13.08 -6.97 -8.40
C GLY A 5 -12.50 -5.56 -8.26
N GLY A 6 -11.58 -5.30 -7.34
CA GLY A 6 -10.89 -4.00 -7.22
C GLY A 6 -9.41 -4.12 -7.55
N SER A 7 -8.85 -3.20 -8.34
CA SER A 7 -7.40 -3.04 -8.43
C SER A 7 -6.88 -2.59 -7.06
N VAL A 8 -6.23 -3.49 -6.33
CA VAL A 8 -5.53 -3.12 -5.09
C VAL A 8 -4.39 -2.17 -5.47
N TYR A 9 -4.30 -1.05 -4.78
CA TYR A 9 -3.21 -0.08 -4.92
C TYR A 9 -2.69 0.27 -3.53
N VAL A 10 -1.41 0.63 -3.46
CA VAL A 10 -0.80 1.18 -2.25
C VAL A 10 -0.66 2.68 -2.45
N VAL A 11 -1.11 3.49 -1.50
CA VAL A 11 -0.79 4.93 -1.46
C VAL A 11 0.53 5.16 -0.77
N HIS A 12 1.31 6.08 -1.30
CA HIS A 12 2.55 6.54 -0.70
C HIS A 12 2.52 8.07 -0.51
N PHE A 13 3.01 8.54 0.63
CA PHE A 13 3.34 9.95 0.83
C PHE A 13 4.58 10.07 1.73
N ALA A 14 5.34 11.15 1.54
CA ALA A 14 6.44 11.51 2.41
C ALA A 14 6.01 12.55 3.44
N HIS A 15 6.47 12.42 4.68
CA HIS A 15 6.29 13.43 5.73
C HIS A 15 7.49 13.41 6.67
N LYS A 16 8.05 14.58 7.00
CA LYS A 16 9.17 14.74 7.94
C LYS A 16 10.36 13.79 7.72
N GLY A 17 10.69 13.50 6.46
CA GLY A 17 11.81 12.61 6.10
C GLY A 17 11.50 11.11 6.22
N LYS A 18 10.26 10.75 6.52
CA LYS A 18 9.75 9.37 6.53
C LYS A 18 8.84 9.12 5.35
N HIS A 19 8.74 7.86 4.96
CA HIS A 19 7.89 7.39 3.87
C HIS A 19 6.81 6.46 4.41
N TYR A 20 5.57 6.76 4.05
CA TYR A 20 4.39 6.02 4.51
C TYR A 20 3.75 5.30 3.34
N TYR A 21 3.62 3.99 3.44
CA TYR A 21 2.97 3.14 2.42
C TYR A 21 1.76 2.47 3.04
N GLY A 22 0.59 2.65 2.46
CA GLY A 22 -0.62 2.10 3.05
C GLY A 22 -1.76 1.79 2.10
N LEU A 23 -2.73 1.06 2.62
CA LEU A 23 -3.99 0.74 1.98
C LEU A 23 -5.08 1.59 2.61
N LEU A 24 -5.85 2.29 1.76
CA LEU A 24 -7.09 2.92 2.17
C LEU A 24 -8.22 1.89 2.04
N ALA A 25 -8.76 1.48 3.18
CA ALA A 25 -9.84 0.52 3.26
C ALA A 25 -11.07 1.14 3.93
N THR A 26 -12.26 0.67 3.57
CA THR A 26 -13.49 1.04 4.29
C THR A 26 -13.87 -0.12 5.20
N TYR A 27 -13.86 0.10 6.52
CA TYR A 27 -14.34 -0.87 7.48
C TYR A 27 -15.86 -0.76 7.63
N ARG A 28 -16.58 -1.53 6.80
CA ARG A 28 -18.03 -1.41 6.58
C ARG A 28 -18.87 -1.74 7.81
N ASP A 29 -18.43 -2.71 8.60
CA ASP A 29 -19.22 -3.27 9.71
C ASP A 29 -18.90 -2.62 11.07
N TYR A 30 -18.26 -1.44 11.06
CA TYR A 30 -17.99 -0.71 12.30
C TYR A 30 -19.26 -0.06 12.87
N TYR A 31 -19.95 -0.83 13.71
CA TYR A 31 -21.11 -0.40 14.49
C TYR A 31 -22.20 0.27 13.63
N LYS A 32 -22.48 1.57 13.86
CA LYS A 32 -23.53 2.35 13.18
C LYS A 32 -22.98 3.24 12.06
N TYR A 33 -21.67 3.21 11.81
CA TYR A 33 -21.02 4.16 10.91
C TYR A 33 -20.98 3.72 9.44
N TYR A 34 -21.50 2.53 9.11
CA TYR A 34 -21.65 2.00 7.74
C TYR A 34 -20.40 2.17 6.85
N GLY A 35 -19.20 2.16 7.44
CA GLY A 35 -17.94 2.39 6.74
C GLY A 35 -17.06 3.46 7.36
N VAL A 36 -16.12 3.06 8.22
CA VAL A 36 -15.03 3.95 8.69
C VAL A 36 -13.84 3.84 7.73
N PRO A 37 -13.30 4.95 7.20
CA PRO A 37 -12.08 4.91 6.42
C PRO A 37 -10.89 4.58 7.33
N LEU A 38 -10.16 3.53 6.97
CA LEU A 38 -8.92 3.11 7.62
C LEU A 38 -7.77 3.31 6.65
N LEU A 39 -6.69 3.91 7.15
CA LEU A 39 -5.38 3.84 6.50
C LEU A 39 -4.53 2.83 7.28
N TYR A 40 -4.33 1.64 6.71
CA TYR A 40 -3.39 0.68 7.26
C TYR A 40 -2.04 0.88 6.57
N TYR A 41 -1.01 1.29 7.31
CA TYR A 41 0.25 1.71 6.73
C TYR A 41 1.47 1.16 7.46
N VAL A 42 2.60 1.18 6.76
CA VAL A 42 3.94 1.01 7.31
C VAL A 42 4.73 2.30 7.13
N GLU A 43 5.59 2.60 8.11
CA GLU A 43 6.58 3.67 8.03
C GLU A 43 7.94 3.06 7.68
N VAL A 44 8.66 3.70 6.76
CA VAL A 44 10.03 3.33 6.40
C VAL A 44 10.90 4.57 6.22
N ASP A 45 12.19 4.43 6.47
CA ASP A 45 13.17 5.52 6.34
C ASP A 45 13.53 5.81 4.88
N GLU A 46 13.51 4.79 4.02
CA GLU A 46 13.86 4.90 2.61
C GLU A 46 12.67 4.58 1.71
N PRO A 47 12.51 5.28 0.56
CA PRO A 47 11.43 4.99 -0.37
C PRO A 47 11.64 3.63 -1.07
N LEU A 48 10.52 2.99 -1.41
CA LEU A 48 10.52 1.82 -2.28
C LEU A 48 11.12 2.19 -3.64
N LYS A 49 12.03 1.35 -4.15
CA LYS A 49 12.61 1.52 -5.48
C LYS A 49 11.65 1.03 -6.55
N GLY A 50 11.08 1.95 -7.32
CA GLY A 50 10.21 1.66 -8.45
C GLY A 50 8.75 2.03 -8.23
N LYS A 51 7.90 1.58 -9.14
CA LYS A 51 6.49 2.01 -9.28
C LYS A 51 5.49 0.99 -8.75
N TYR A 52 5.93 -0.23 -8.49
CA TYR A 52 5.10 -1.32 -8.01
C TYR A 52 5.74 -1.98 -6.80
N LEU A 53 4.91 -2.42 -5.86
CA LEU A 53 5.26 -3.41 -4.85
C LEU A 53 5.03 -4.80 -5.47
N ALA A 54 6.11 -5.56 -5.68
CA ALA A 54 6.08 -6.90 -6.22
C ALA A 54 6.18 -7.92 -5.08
N ILE A 55 5.24 -8.87 -5.06
CA ILE A 55 5.16 -9.94 -4.08
C ILE A 55 5.23 -11.28 -4.81
N LYS A 56 6.11 -12.17 -4.34
CA LYS A 56 6.16 -13.56 -4.77
C LYS A 56 6.16 -14.47 -3.56
N VAL A 57 5.31 -15.49 -3.59
CA VAL A 57 5.24 -16.53 -2.57
C VAL A 57 5.57 -17.85 -3.26
N ASP A 58 6.62 -18.52 -2.83
CA ASP A 58 7.02 -19.84 -3.30
C ASP A 58 7.56 -20.69 -2.15
N GLU A 59 8.10 -21.88 -2.45
CA GLU A 59 8.66 -22.81 -1.45
C GLU A 59 9.80 -22.21 -0.62
N SER A 60 10.46 -21.15 -1.12
CA SER A 60 11.51 -20.43 -0.39
C SER A 60 10.99 -19.34 0.55
N GLY A 61 9.67 -19.12 0.58
CA GLY A 61 9.00 -18.14 1.42
C GLY A 61 8.36 -16.99 0.63
N GLU A 62 8.11 -15.88 1.33
CA GLU A 62 7.57 -14.64 0.76
C GLU A 62 8.70 -13.66 0.46
N ARG A 63 8.69 -13.10 -0.75
CA ARG A 63 9.59 -12.03 -1.19
C ARG A 63 8.79 -10.80 -1.55
N VAL A 64 9.18 -9.66 -1.00
CA VAL A 64 8.56 -8.35 -1.23
C VAL A 64 9.63 -7.38 -1.68
N GLU A 65 9.45 -6.77 -2.84
CA GLU A 65 10.41 -5.81 -3.39
C GLU A 65 9.77 -4.78 -4.31
N GLY A 66 10.48 -3.67 -4.52
CA GLY A 66 10.07 -2.64 -5.47
C GLY A 66 10.45 -3.00 -6.91
N THR A 67 9.65 -2.58 -7.89
CA THR A 67 9.95 -2.78 -9.31
C THR A 67 9.38 -1.70 -10.21
N GLU A 68 10.04 -1.47 -11.35
CA GLU A 68 9.61 -0.50 -12.37
C GLU A 68 8.38 -0.98 -13.17
N GLY A 69 8.12 -2.28 -13.22
CA GLY A 69 7.07 -2.85 -14.06
C GLY A 69 6.53 -4.20 -13.58
N VAL A 70 5.47 -4.66 -14.23
CA VAL A 70 4.83 -5.94 -13.91
C VAL A 70 5.72 -7.10 -14.34
N ARG A 71 5.84 -8.13 -13.50
CA ARG A 71 6.64 -9.33 -13.76
C ARG A 71 5.78 -10.60 -13.76
N PRO A 72 5.91 -11.50 -14.77
CA PRO A 72 5.18 -12.77 -14.78
C PRO A 72 5.47 -13.61 -13.53
N GLY A 73 4.43 -14.19 -12.94
CA GLY A 73 4.55 -14.99 -11.71
C GLY A 73 4.70 -14.17 -10.42
N TRP A 74 4.61 -12.84 -10.49
CA TRP A 74 4.58 -11.95 -9.34
C TRP A 74 3.22 -11.26 -9.23
N ILE A 75 2.80 -10.97 -8.01
CA ILE A 75 1.70 -10.03 -7.75
C ILE A 75 2.32 -8.64 -7.73
N CYS A 76 1.97 -7.79 -8.70
CA CYS A 76 2.48 -6.43 -8.77
C CYS A 76 1.37 -5.44 -8.42
N ILE A 77 1.53 -4.77 -7.28
CA ILE A 77 0.58 -3.77 -6.76
C ILE A 77 1.11 -2.37 -7.09
N PRO A 78 0.39 -1.54 -7.86
CA PRO A 78 0.85 -0.19 -8.18
C PRO A 78 0.93 0.69 -6.92
N VAL A 79 1.98 1.50 -6.86
CA VAL A 79 2.17 2.51 -5.82
C VAL A 79 1.74 3.88 -6.37
N VAL A 80 0.72 4.46 -5.75
CA VAL A 80 0.20 5.79 -6.06
C VAL A 80 0.87 6.80 -5.13
N ASN A 81 1.77 7.61 -5.70
CA ASN A 81 2.46 8.66 -4.97
C ASN A 81 1.56 9.89 -4.84
N LEU A 82 1.21 10.25 -3.61
CA LEU A 82 0.49 11.48 -3.29
C LEU A 82 1.46 12.64 -3.21
N GLU A 83 1.05 13.81 -3.69
CA GLU A 83 1.87 15.03 -3.66
C GLU A 83 2.23 15.44 -2.22
N ARG A 84 1.33 15.20 -1.26
CA ARG A 84 1.48 15.59 0.14
C ARG A 84 0.75 14.63 1.08
N LYS A 85 1.14 14.62 2.36
CA LYS A 85 0.40 13.91 3.42
C LYS A 85 -1.08 14.34 3.41
N PRO A 86 -2.04 13.40 3.37
CA PRO A 86 -3.45 13.73 3.49
C PRO A 86 -3.76 14.43 4.83
N GLY A 87 -4.66 15.42 4.80
CA GLY A 87 -5.00 16.21 5.99
C GLY A 87 -5.63 15.41 7.12
N PHE A 88 -6.34 14.32 6.81
CA PHE A 88 -7.02 13.45 7.78
C PHE A 88 -6.12 12.36 8.37
N VAL A 89 -4.87 12.26 7.94
CA VAL A 89 -3.91 11.24 8.39
C VAL A 89 -3.01 11.84 9.45
N GLU A 90 -3.05 11.29 10.66
CA GLU A 90 -2.15 11.64 11.76
C GLU A 90 -0.97 10.66 11.77
N VAL A 91 0.24 11.19 11.58
CA VAL A 91 1.52 10.47 11.69
C VAL A 91 2.52 11.41 12.36
N GLU A 92 3.49 10.85 13.07
CA GLU A 92 4.47 11.60 13.86
C GLU A 92 5.49 12.38 13.02
#